data_AF-A0A7Y2UL29-F1
#
_entry.id   AF-A0A7Y2UL29-F1
#
_cell.length_a   1.000
_cell.length_b   1.000
_cell.length_c   1.000
_cell.angle_alpha   90.00
_cell.angle_beta   90.00
_cell.angle_gamma   90.00
#
_symmetry.space_group_name_H-M   'P 1'
#
loop_
_entity.id
_entity.type
_entity.pdbx_description
1 polymer ?
#
loop_
_entity_poly.entity_id
_entity_poly.type
_entity_poly.pdbx_seq_one_letter_code
_entity_poly.pdbx_strand_id
1 'polypeptide(L)'
;MTENYIDPQVYDLYDNYCHSQMTRRQFLNRASALVVASGSALAMAEALLPRYAKAQTISFTDERIKPTYVKYDSPGGTSGTMRGYLVQPAGDGPFPAVIVIHENRGLNPYIEDVARRAAVEGFLALAPDGLAPIGGYPGNDDDG
;
A
#
# COMPACT_ATOMS: atom_id res chain seq x y z
N MET A 1 -21.67 -13.56 -13.56
CA MET A 1 -21.61 -12.10 -13.31
C MET A 1 -20.16 -11.72 -13.48
N THR A 2 -19.83 -11.02 -14.56
CA THR A 2 -18.48 -10.57 -14.90
C THR A 2 -17.92 -9.68 -13.79
N GLU A 3 -16.60 -9.76 -13.57
CA GLU A 3 -15.85 -8.89 -12.66
C GLU A 3 -16.35 -7.44 -12.73
N ASN A 4 -16.62 -6.88 -11.56
CA ASN A 4 -17.11 -5.54 -11.24
C ASN A 4 -17.06 -4.53 -12.41
N TYR A 5 -18.13 -4.47 -13.19
CA TYR A 5 -18.30 -3.40 -14.18
C TYR A 5 -18.34 -2.04 -13.47
N ILE A 6 -17.48 -1.12 -13.91
CA ILE A 6 -17.44 0.27 -13.49
C ILE A 6 -17.82 1.12 -14.70
N ASP A 7 -18.77 2.03 -14.52
CA ASP A 7 -19.18 2.95 -15.59
C ASP A 7 -17.99 3.83 -16.02
N PRO A 8 -17.72 3.99 -17.33
CA PRO A 8 -16.60 4.80 -17.83
C PRO A 8 -16.55 6.22 -17.25
N GLN A 9 -17.71 6.85 -17.00
CA GLN A 9 -17.74 8.19 -16.41
C GLN A 9 -17.22 8.21 -14.97
N VAL A 10 -17.45 7.13 -14.22
CA VAL A 10 -16.94 6.97 -12.86
C VAL A 10 -15.43 6.69 -12.90
N TYR A 11 -14.98 5.89 -13.87
CA TYR A 11 -13.56 5.62 -14.07
C TYR A 11 -12.78 6.88 -14.44
N ASP A 12 -13.29 7.68 -15.39
CA ASP A 12 -12.67 8.96 -15.79
C ASP A 12 -12.63 9.96 -14.62
N LEU A 13 -13.68 9.97 -13.79
CA LEU A 13 -13.70 10.81 -12.59
C LEU A 13 -12.65 10.36 -11.56
N TYR A 14 -12.45 9.04 -11.41
CA TYR A 14 -11.42 8.48 -10.53
C TYR A 14 -10.02 8.78 -11.04
N ASP A 15 -9.77 8.61 -12.34
CA ASP A 15 -8.49 8.95 -12.98
C ASP A 15 -8.17 10.44 -12.78
N ASN A 16 -9.15 11.32 -12.96
CA ASN A 16 -8.99 12.74 -12.68
C ASN A 16 -8.67 13.01 -11.19
N TYR A 17 -9.31 12.29 -10.27
CA TYR A 17 -9.01 12.39 -8.84
C TYR A 17 -7.56 11.97 -8.54
N CYS A 18 -7.06 10.87 -9.13
CA CYS A 18 -5.69 10.40 -8.92
C CYS A 18 -4.61 11.35 -9.49
N HIS A 19 -4.92 12.10 -10.55
CA HIS A 19 -3.93 12.89 -11.29
C HIS A 19 -4.11 14.41 -11.17
N SER A 20 -5.02 14.88 -10.32
CA SER A 20 -5.28 16.32 -10.11
C SER A 20 -5.22 16.69 -8.62
N GLN A 21 -5.41 17.97 -8.31
CA GLN A 21 -5.50 18.49 -6.95
C GLN A 21 -6.90 18.27 -6.31
N MET A 22 -7.64 17.27 -6.78
CA MET A 22 -8.99 17.00 -6.30
C MET A 22 -8.93 16.27 -4.96
N THR A 23 -9.60 16.81 -3.95
CA THR A 23 -9.73 16.13 -2.65
C THR A 23 -10.67 14.94 -2.74
N ARG A 24 -10.46 13.91 -1.90
CA ARG A 24 -11.37 12.75 -1.76
C ARG A 24 -12.82 13.16 -1.57
N ARG A 25 -13.08 14.21 -0.78
CA ARG A 25 -14.44 14.75 -0.56
C ARG A 25 -15.04 15.32 -1.85
N GLN A 26 -14.27 16.04 -2.66
CA GLN A 26 -14.74 16.54 -3.95
C GLN A 26 -15.01 15.38 -4.92
N PHE A 27 -14.15 14.37 -4.94
CA PHE A 27 -14.36 13.16 -5.74
C PHE A 27 -15.69 12.48 -5.40
N LEU A 28 -15.95 12.17 -4.12
CA LEU A 28 -17.19 11.53 -3.68
C LEU A 28 -18.44 12.40 -3.95
N ASN A 29 -18.34 13.71 -3.76
CA ASN A 29 -19.42 14.64 -4.07
C ASN A 29 -19.74 14.71 -5.57
N ARG A 30 -18.72 14.61 -6.44
CA ARG A 30 -18.94 14.55 -7.90
C ARG A 30 -19.51 13.21 -8.31
N ALA A 31 -19.04 12.11 -7.72
CA ALA A 31 -19.54 10.77 -8.00
C ALA A 31 -21.02 10.60 -7.62
N SER A 32 -21.46 11.19 -6.50
CA SER A 32 -22.87 11.13 -6.09
C SER A 32 -23.83 11.89 -7.01
N ALA A 33 -23.31 12.87 -7.77
CA ALA A 33 -24.08 13.63 -8.75
C ALA A 33 -24.13 12.97 -10.15
N LEU A 34 -23.33 11.92 -10.40
CA LEU A 34 -23.33 11.21 -11.67
C LEU A 34 -24.52 10.25 -11.76
N VAL A 35 -25.25 10.32 -12.87
CA VAL A 35 -26.31 9.36 -13.22
C VAL A 35 -25.74 8.34 -14.18
N VAL A 36 -25.62 7.09 -13.74
CA VAL A 36 -25.12 5.98 -14.56
C VAL A 36 -26.20 4.93 -14.76
N ALA A 37 -26.24 4.32 -15.95
CA ALA A 37 -27.30 3.37 -16.32
C ALA A 37 -27.29 2.09 -15.47
N SER A 38 -26.14 1.77 -14.87
CA SER A 38 -25.84 0.49 -14.22
C SER A 38 -25.99 0.49 -12.69
N GLY A 39 -26.39 1.62 -12.08
CA GLY A 39 -26.67 1.69 -10.64
C GLY A 39 -26.08 2.93 -9.97
N SER A 40 -25.44 2.73 -8.81
CA SER A 40 -24.88 3.83 -8.01
C SER A 40 -23.46 4.16 -8.42
N ALA A 41 -23.26 5.33 -9.03
CA ALA A 41 -21.94 5.87 -9.34
C ALA A 41 -21.08 6.06 -8.08
N LEU A 42 -21.69 6.41 -6.94
CA LEU A 42 -20.99 6.51 -5.66
C LEU A 42 -20.45 5.16 -5.19
N ALA A 43 -21.24 4.08 -5.27
CA ALA A 43 -20.78 2.76 -4.88
C ALA A 43 -19.63 2.26 -5.77
N MET A 44 -19.70 2.56 -7.07
CA MET A 44 -18.61 2.28 -8.01
C MET A 44 -17.35 3.09 -7.66
N ALA A 45 -17.48 4.38 -7.36
CA ALA A 45 -16.39 5.25 -6.94
C ALA A 45 -15.72 4.75 -5.65
N GLU A 46 -16.50 4.33 -4.66
CA GLU A 46 -15.97 3.74 -3.42
C GLU A 46 -15.24 2.42 -3.65
N ALA A 47 -15.66 1.63 -4.64
CA ALA A 47 -15.02 0.37 -4.99
C ALA A 47 -13.64 0.56 -5.64
N LEU A 48 -13.39 1.71 -6.27
CA LEU A 48 -12.09 2.06 -6.86
C LEU A 48 -11.07 2.52 -5.82
N LEU A 49 -11.51 2.99 -4.65
CA LEU A 49 -10.61 3.49 -3.61
C LEU A 49 -9.85 2.34 -2.94
N PRO A 50 -8.56 2.53 -2.61
CA PRO A 50 -7.74 1.48 -1.98
C PRO A 50 -8.29 1.08 -0.61
N ARG A 51 -8.30 -0.24 -0.34
CA ARG A 51 -8.81 -0.84 0.90
C ARG A 51 -7.79 -1.79 1.51
N TYR A 52 -6.64 -1.26 1.92
CA TYR A 52 -5.51 -2.06 2.40
C TYR A 52 -5.88 -3.04 3.52
N ALA A 53 -6.68 -2.63 4.49
CA ALA A 53 -7.13 -3.50 5.58
C ALA A 53 -7.91 -4.74 5.09
N LYS A 54 -8.62 -4.65 3.95
CA LYS A 54 -9.33 -5.79 3.36
C LYS A 54 -8.47 -6.60 2.39
N ALA A 55 -7.40 -6.00 1.85
CA ALA A 55 -6.48 -6.63 0.91
C ALA A 55 -5.31 -7.33 1.61
N GLN A 56 -5.12 -7.10 2.92
CA GLN A 56 -4.12 -7.79 3.73
C GLN A 56 -4.30 -9.31 3.65
N THR A 57 -3.24 -10.00 3.24
CA THR A 57 -3.25 -11.45 3.08
C THR A 57 -2.57 -12.15 4.25
N ILE A 58 -1.49 -11.56 4.80
CA ILE A 58 -0.77 -12.12 5.95
C ILE A 58 -0.89 -11.16 7.13
N SER A 59 -1.35 -11.67 8.28
CA SER A 59 -1.39 -10.90 9.53
C SER A 59 0.02 -10.55 10.00
N PHE A 60 0.19 -9.39 10.63
CA PHE A 60 1.45 -9.06 11.31
C PHE A 60 1.70 -9.93 12.55
N THR A 61 0.69 -10.69 13.01
CA THR A 61 0.78 -11.66 14.11
C THR A 61 0.82 -13.11 13.61
N ASP A 62 1.08 -13.35 12.34
CA ASP A 62 1.20 -14.71 11.80
C ASP A 62 2.39 -15.43 12.45
N GLU A 63 2.14 -16.59 13.07
CA GLU A 63 3.12 -17.34 13.86
C GLU A 63 4.33 -17.82 13.04
N ARG A 64 4.20 -17.88 11.70
CA ARG A 64 5.27 -18.29 10.79
C ARG A 64 6.32 -17.21 10.56
N ILE A 65 6.12 -16.00 11.07
CA ILE A 65 7.00 -14.86 10.81
C ILE A 65 7.29 -14.05 12.08
N LYS A 66 8.35 -13.26 12.02
CA LYS A 66 8.79 -12.31 13.05
C LYS A 66 8.98 -10.94 12.38
N PRO A 67 7.92 -10.13 12.26
CA PRO A 67 8.01 -8.79 11.69
C PRO A 67 8.53 -7.77 12.69
N THR A 68 9.42 -6.89 12.24
CA THR A 68 10.02 -5.82 13.05
C THR A 68 10.29 -4.59 12.20
N TYR A 69 10.17 -3.40 12.80
CA TYR A 69 10.74 -2.20 12.19
C TYR A 69 12.18 -2.05 12.63
N VAL A 70 13.07 -1.85 11.67
CA VAL A 70 14.50 -1.67 11.90
C VAL A 70 14.93 -0.28 11.47
N LYS A 71 16.00 0.22 12.10
CA LYS A 71 16.72 1.41 11.66
C LYS A 71 18.09 1.01 11.17
N TYR A 72 18.58 1.67 10.13
CA TYR A 72 19.91 1.40 9.57
C TYR A 72 20.49 2.67 8.98
N ASP A 73 21.81 2.79 8.97
CA ASP A 73 22.48 3.93 8.35
C ASP A 73 22.53 3.74 6.83
N SER A 74 22.42 4.83 6.08
CA SER A 74 22.56 4.87 4.62
C SER A 74 23.90 5.51 4.22
N PRO A 75 25.05 4.85 4.44
CA PRO A 75 26.35 5.39 4.06
C PRO A 75 26.40 5.61 2.54
N GLY A 76 26.79 6.82 2.14
CA GLY A 76 26.80 7.23 0.73
C GLY A 76 25.45 7.73 0.19
N GLY A 77 24.38 7.67 0.98
CA GLY A 77 23.11 8.36 0.70
C GLY A 77 23.02 9.73 1.39
N THR A 78 21.98 10.50 1.05
CA THR A 78 21.71 11.83 1.66
C THR A 78 20.82 11.76 2.89
N SER A 79 20.37 10.56 3.27
CA SER A 79 19.24 10.33 4.17
C SER A 79 19.61 10.07 5.63
N GLY A 80 20.90 9.93 5.95
CA GLY A 80 21.36 9.59 7.30
C GLY A 80 20.83 8.22 7.75
N THR A 81 20.03 8.21 8.82
CA THR A 81 19.39 7.00 9.35
C THR A 81 18.04 6.74 8.68
N MET A 82 17.91 5.55 8.09
CA MET A 82 16.70 5.05 7.45
C MET A 82 15.88 4.17 8.38
N ARG A 83 14.62 3.91 7.99
CA ARG A 83 13.75 2.89 8.57
C ARG A 83 13.46 1.82 7.52
N GLY A 84 13.17 0.61 7.95
CA GLY A 84 12.59 -0.43 7.10
C GLY A 84 11.73 -1.39 7.90
N TYR A 85 10.98 -2.22 7.20
CA TYR A 85 10.22 -3.33 7.76
C TYR A 85 10.91 -4.64 7.41
N LEU A 86 11.49 -5.26 8.44
CA LEU A 86 12.20 -6.52 8.34
C LEU A 86 11.27 -7.65 8.81
N VAL A 87 11.02 -8.62 7.95
CA VAL A 87 10.22 -9.79 8.27
C VAL A 87 11.08 -11.04 8.12
N GLN A 88 11.29 -11.73 9.23
CA GLN A 88 12.05 -12.97 9.29
C GLN A 88 11.08 -14.17 9.34
N PRO A 89 11.36 -15.28 8.65
CA PRO A 89 10.64 -16.54 8.88
C PRO A 89 10.87 -17.05 10.32
N ALA A 90 9.89 -17.76 10.89
CA ALA A 90 10.08 -18.48 12.14
C ALA A 90 11.08 -19.64 11.97
N GLY A 91 11.73 -20.04 13.06
CA GLY A 91 12.78 -21.06 13.06
C GLY A 91 14.20 -20.49 12.96
N ASP A 92 15.15 -21.38 12.71
CA ASP A 92 16.57 -21.08 12.65
C ASP A 92 17.03 -20.96 11.19
N GLY A 93 17.77 -19.89 10.90
CA GLY A 93 18.33 -19.64 9.58
C GLY A 93 19.61 -20.45 9.30
N PRO A 94 20.40 -20.06 8.28
CA PRO A 94 20.26 -18.87 7.45
C PRO A 94 19.12 -18.97 6.43
N PHE A 95 18.45 -17.84 6.16
CA PHE A 95 17.40 -17.73 5.15
C PHE A 95 17.94 -17.03 3.89
N PRO A 96 17.45 -17.38 2.68
CA PRO A 96 17.65 -16.52 1.52
C PRO A 96 16.99 -15.15 1.76
N ALA A 97 17.57 -14.08 1.22
CA ALA A 97 17.10 -12.71 1.47
C ALA A 97 16.48 -12.07 0.23
N VAL A 98 15.46 -11.25 0.44
CA VAL A 98 14.79 -10.43 -0.59
C VAL A 98 14.66 -9.00 -0.09
N ILE A 99 14.88 -8.03 -0.98
CA ILE A 99 14.56 -6.63 -0.74
C ILE A 99 13.26 -6.29 -1.48
N VAL A 100 12.27 -5.79 -0.76
CA VAL A 100 10.97 -5.37 -1.30
C VAL A 100 10.99 -3.85 -1.44
N ILE A 101 11.02 -3.36 -2.68
CA ILE A 101 11.04 -1.93 -2.99
C ILE A 101 9.62 -1.44 -3.23
N HIS A 102 9.20 -0.42 -2.49
CA HIS A 102 7.90 0.23 -2.69
C HIS A 102 7.91 1.25 -3.84
N GLU A 103 6.72 1.71 -4.23
CA GLU A 103 6.53 2.78 -5.22
C GLU A 103 6.56 4.20 -4.59
N ASN A 104 6.09 5.22 -5.31
CA ASN A 104 6.04 6.63 -4.89
C ASN A 104 5.43 6.92 -3.51
N ARG A 105 4.62 6.04 -2.90
CA ARG A 105 3.92 6.24 -1.60
C ARG A 105 4.66 5.73 -0.37
N GLY A 106 5.88 5.22 -0.52
CA GLY A 106 6.63 4.75 0.64
C GLY A 106 6.19 3.37 1.16
N LEU A 107 6.56 3.07 2.39
CA LEU A 107 6.23 1.82 3.07
C LEU A 107 4.77 1.81 3.55
N ASN A 108 3.83 1.62 2.62
CA ASN A 108 2.41 1.50 2.92
C ASN A 108 2.05 0.07 3.41
N PRO A 109 0.83 -0.16 3.96
CA PRO A 109 0.43 -1.46 4.50
C PRO A 109 0.44 -2.60 3.48
N TYR A 110 0.28 -2.31 2.19
CA TYR A 110 0.37 -3.32 1.13
C TYR A 110 1.80 -3.79 0.93
N ILE A 111 2.78 -2.88 0.92
CA ILE A 111 4.20 -3.24 0.82
C ILE A 111 4.64 -4.07 2.02
N GLU A 112 4.21 -3.69 3.22
CA GLU A 112 4.45 -4.51 4.41
C GLU A 112 3.83 -5.91 4.27
N ASP A 113 2.65 -6.02 3.66
CA ASP A 113 2.02 -7.31 3.39
C ASP A 113 2.81 -8.15 2.38
N VAL A 114 3.35 -7.53 1.33
CA VAL A 114 4.24 -8.21 0.37
C VAL A 114 5.50 -8.74 1.06
N ALA A 115 6.10 -7.98 1.96
CA ALA A 115 7.24 -8.45 2.76
C ALA A 115 6.86 -9.65 3.65
N ARG A 116 5.67 -9.63 4.27
CA ARG A 116 5.16 -10.77 5.05
C ARG A 116 4.90 -12.00 4.18
N ARG A 117 4.35 -11.82 2.98
CA ARG A 117 4.14 -12.93 2.02
C ARG A 117 5.47 -13.57 1.64
N ALA A 118 6.50 -12.78 1.35
CA ALA A 118 7.84 -13.31 1.05
C ALA A 118 8.43 -14.08 2.26
N ALA A 119 8.23 -13.59 3.48
CA ALA A 119 8.72 -14.28 4.68
C ALA A 119 7.96 -15.57 4.99
N VAL A 120 6.66 -15.63 4.70
CA VAL A 120 5.89 -16.88 4.77
C VAL A 120 6.42 -17.93 3.80
N GLU A 121 6.94 -17.52 2.64
CA GLU A 121 7.60 -18.40 1.66
C GLU A 121 9.07 -18.72 2.02
N GLY A 122 9.55 -18.34 3.20
CA GLY A 122 10.87 -18.71 3.72
C GLY A 122 12.01 -17.73 3.42
N PHE A 123 11.71 -16.51 2.94
CA PHE A 123 12.72 -15.48 2.68
C PHE A 123 12.84 -14.49 3.84
N LEU A 124 14.06 -14.12 4.24
CA LEU A 124 14.27 -12.91 5.02
C LEU A 124 13.95 -11.68 4.15
N ALA A 125 12.84 -11.01 4.43
CA ALA A 125 12.37 -9.89 3.62
C ALA A 125 12.65 -8.56 4.32
N LEU A 126 13.37 -7.65 3.67
CA LEU A 126 13.48 -6.27 4.11
C LEU A 126 12.74 -5.37 3.11
N ALA A 127 11.80 -4.57 3.61
CA ALA A 127 11.18 -3.48 2.87
C ALA A 127 11.69 -2.13 3.41
N PRO A 128 12.71 -1.52 2.76
CA PRO A 128 13.16 -0.17 3.08
C PRO A 128 12.02 0.85 2.99
N ASP A 129 11.97 1.81 3.90
CA ASP A 129 11.11 2.99 3.77
C ASP A 129 11.94 4.15 3.19
N GLY A 130 11.90 4.28 1.87
CA GLY A 130 12.56 5.33 1.12
C GLY A 130 12.06 6.73 1.43
N LEU A 131 10.85 6.86 1.98
CA LEU A 131 10.29 8.14 2.41
C LEU A 131 10.55 8.43 3.90
N ALA A 132 11.17 7.51 4.65
CA ALA A 132 11.48 7.70 6.07
C ALA A 132 12.15 9.06 6.39
N PRO A 133 13.10 9.58 5.58
CA PRO A 133 13.76 10.86 5.88
C PRO A 133 12.82 12.08 5.82
N ILE A 134 11.69 11.95 5.12
CA ILE A 134 10.70 13.02 4.95
C ILE A 134 9.38 12.73 5.67
N GLY A 135 9.32 11.68 6.49
CA GLY A 135 8.17 11.35 7.34
C GLY A 135 7.58 9.96 7.15
N GLY A 136 7.93 9.26 6.06
CA GLY A 136 7.36 7.95 5.72
C GLY A 136 5.92 8.03 5.21
N TYR A 137 5.26 6.88 5.08
CA TYR A 137 3.85 6.83 4.69
C TYR A 137 2.96 7.42 5.81
N PRO A 138 2.14 8.47 5.54
CA PRO A 138 1.38 9.19 6.56
C PRO A 138 0.14 8.44 7.06
N GLY A 139 -0.13 7.24 6.53
CA GLY A 139 -1.28 6.41 6.90
C GLY A 139 -2.47 6.50 5.95
N ASN A 140 -2.38 7.34 4.91
CA ASN A 140 -3.35 7.39 3.82
C ASN A 140 -2.68 7.82 2.50
N ASP A 141 -3.35 7.51 1.39
CA ASP A 141 -2.85 7.78 0.03
C ASP A 141 -3.10 9.23 -0.44
N ASP A 142 -3.95 9.99 0.25
CA ASP A 142 -4.20 11.38 -0.16
C ASP A 142 -3.04 12.30 0.26
N ASP A 143 -2.40 12.00 1.39
CA ASP A 143 -1.32 12.79 1.99
C ASP A 143 0.10 12.27 1.65
N GLY A 144 0.20 11.09 1.04
CA GLY A 144 1.46 10.37 0.79
C GLY A 144 1.90 10.30 -0.67
#